data_AF-A0A358PWQ9-F1
#
_entry.id   AF-A0A358PWQ9-F1
#
_cell.length_a   1.000
_cell.length_b   1.000
_cell.length_c   1.000
_cell.angle_alpha   90.00
_cell.angle_beta   90.00
_cell.angle_gamma   90.00
#
_symmetry.space_group_name_H-M   'P 1'
#
loop_
_entity.id
_entity.type
_entity.pdbx_description
1 polymer ?
#
loop_
_entity_poly.entity_id
_entity_poly.type
_entity_poly.pdbx_seq_one_letter_code
_entity_poly.pdbx_strand_id
1 'polypeptide(L)'
;MNNLYTSRKIEEACRRDINFMWLLQGQKVPDHNTIARFRNGRLSGILEELFNQLVVKLSNLGEIQYKTVFIDGTKIEAYANNYTFVWKKTTVKNELNCRKR
;
A
#
# COMPACT_ATOMS: atom_id res chain seq x y z
N MET A 1 -5.90 -14.63 -10.55
CA MET A 1 -5.11 -14.63 -9.30
C MET A 1 -5.99 -15.16 -8.18
N ASN A 2 -5.56 -16.20 -7.45
CA ASN A 2 -6.41 -17.00 -6.54
C ASN A 2 -6.86 -16.30 -5.22
N ASN A 3 -6.88 -14.96 -5.15
CA ASN A 3 -7.31 -14.18 -3.97
C ASN A 3 -6.74 -14.68 -2.62
N LEU A 4 -5.45 -15.04 -2.61
CA LEU A 4 -4.73 -15.59 -1.47
C LEU A 4 -4.09 -14.46 -0.65
N TYR A 5 -4.89 -13.79 0.16
CA TYR A 5 -4.42 -12.63 0.94
C TYR A 5 -4.21 -12.91 2.42
N THR A 6 -4.94 -13.87 2.97
CA THR A 6 -4.90 -14.19 4.40
C THR A 6 -3.80 -15.21 4.70
N SER A 7 -3.19 -15.11 5.88
CA SER A 7 -2.14 -16.05 6.30
C SER A 7 -2.60 -17.51 6.27
N ARG A 8 -3.87 -17.78 6.64
CA ARG A 8 -4.48 -19.12 6.56
C ARG A 8 -4.60 -19.64 5.13
N LYS A 9 -5.04 -18.80 4.19
CA LYS A 9 -5.09 -19.18 2.77
C LYS A 9 -3.71 -19.46 2.19
N ILE A 10 -2.70 -18.72 2.63
CA ILE A 10 -1.30 -18.95 2.22
C ILE A 10 -0.81 -20.29 2.79
N GLU A 11 -1.08 -20.59 4.06
CA GLU A 11 -0.76 -21.90 4.66
C GLU A 11 -1.44 -23.05 3.91
N GLU A 12 -2.72 -22.92 3.57
CA GLU A 12 -3.46 -23.92 2.78
C GLU A 12 -2.85 -24.11 1.37
N ALA A 13 -2.46 -23.01 0.72
CA ALA A 13 -1.80 -23.06 -0.59
C ALA A 13 -0.45 -23.77 -0.50
N CYS A 14 0.34 -23.53 0.55
CA CYS A 14 1.59 -24.24 0.81
C CYS A 14 1.44 -25.76 0.95
N ARG A 15 0.26 -26.27 1.31
CA ARG A 15 -0.02 -27.72 1.38
C ARG A 15 -0.56 -28.31 0.08
N ARG A 16 -1.26 -27.52 -0.73
CA ARG A 16 -2.10 -28.02 -1.83
C ARG A 16 -1.60 -27.64 -3.22
N ASP A 17 -0.92 -26.51 -3.35
CA ASP A 17 -0.51 -25.95 -4.63
C ASP A 17 0.96 -26.29 -4.89
N ILE A 18 1.22 -26.96 -6.02
CA ILE A 18 2.55 -27.43 -6.41
C ILE A 18 3.57 -26.28 -6.52
N ASN A 19 3.12 -25.08 -6.89
CA ASN A 19 3.99 -23.92 -6.99
C ASN A 19 4.52 -23.52 -5.61
N PHE A 20 3.66 -23.54 -4.59
CA PHE A 20 4.08 -23.24 -3.22
C PHE A 20 4.91 -24.36 -2.61
N MET A 21 4.59 -25.62 -2.92
CA MET A 21 5.42 -26.77 -2.50
C MET A 21 6.84 -26.69 -3.09
N TRP A 22 6.94 -26.28 -4.36
CA TRP A 22 8.23 -26.02 -5.01
C TRP A 22 8.99 -24.87 -4.36
N LEU A 23 8.32 -23.75 -4.06
CA LEU A 23 8.92 -22.62 -3.33
C LEU A 23 9.43 -23.01 -1.93
N LEU A 24 8.76 -23.94 -1.26
CA LEU A 24 9.20 -24.46 0.03
C LEU A 24 10.39 -25.40 -0.07
N GLN A 25 10.73 -25.91 -1.26
CA GLN A 25 11.88 -26.80 -1.49
C GLN A 25 11.92 -28.00 -0.51
N GLY A 26 10.74 -28.57 -0.23
CA GLY A 26 10.59 -29.70 0.71
C GLY A 26 10.65 -29.32 2.19
N GLN A 27 10.79 -28.04 2.54
CA GLN A 27 10.71 -27.58 3.93
C GLN A 27 9.29 -27.70 4.49
N LYS A 28 9.21 -27.79 5.81
CA LYS A 28 7.92 -27.88 6.52
C LYS A 28 7.06 -26.65 6.24
N VAL A 29 5.79 -26.88 5.91
CA VAL A 29 4.82 -25.81 5.69
C VAL A 29 4.67 -24.95 6.95
N PRO A 30 4.86 -23.61 6.85
CA PRO A 30 4.70 -22.71 7.98
C PRO A 30 3.22 -22.53 8.36
N ASP A 31 2.94 -22.54 9.67
CA ASP A 31 1.61 -22.21 10.21
C ASP A 31 1.23 -20.74 9.92
N HIS A 32 -0.07 -20.46 9.78
CA HIS A 32 -0.59 -19.12 9.55
C HIS A 32 -0.12 -18.11 10.61
N ASN A 33 0.10 -18.53 11.85
CA ASN A 33 0.66 -17.66 12.89
C ASN A 33 2.09 -17.23 12.57
N THR A 34 2.92 -18.16 12.07
CA THR A 34 4.29 -17.88 11.64
C THR A 34 4.29 -16.90 10.48
N ILE A 35 3.43 -17.11 9.48
CA ILE A 35 3.27 -16.22 8.33
C ILE A 35 2.83 -14.82 8.78
N ALA A 36 1.84 -14.73 9.68
CA ALA A 36 1.34 -13.46 10.19
C ALA A 36 2.40 -12.70 10.99
N ARG A 37 3.14 -13.38 11.88
CA ARG A 37 4.25 -12.79 12.66
C ARG A 37 5.37 -12.30 11.75
N PHE A 38 5.69 -13.04 10.70
CA PHE A 38 6.69 -12.63 9.72
C PHE A 38 6.27 -11.35 8.98
N ARG A 39 5.01 -11.30 8.51
CA ARG A 39 4.45 -10.12 7.82
C ARG A 39 4.45 -8.87 8.70
N ASN A 40 3.96 -8.99 9.92
CA ASN A 40 3.80 -7.82 10.79
C ASN A 40 5.10 -7.41 11.49
N GLY A 41 5.93 -8.38 11.88
CA GLY A 41 7.13 -8.14 12.68
C GLY A 41 8.40 -7.91 11.88
N ARG A 42 8.53 -8.52 10.69
CA ARG A 42 9.77 -8.43 9.89
C ARG A 42 9.61 -7.67 8.58
N LEU A 43 8.45 -7.77 7.91
CA LEU A 43 8.28 -7.15 6.60
C LEU A 43 7.87 -5.68 6.64
N SER A 44 7.22 -5.22 7.70
CA SER A 44 6.56 -3.90 7.73
C SER A 44 7.49 -2.73 7.44
N GLY A 45 8.75 -2.76 7.91
CA GLY A 45 9.76 -1.74 7.56
C GLY A 45 10.57 -2.04 6.30
N ILE A 46 10.83 -3.33 6.03
CA ILE A 46 11.71 -3.74 4.92
C ILE A 46 11.02 -3.57 3.56
N LEU A 47 9.69 -3.77 3.51
CA LEU A 47 8.94 -3.67 2.26
C LEU A 47 9.02 -2.28 1.64
N GLU A 48 8.99 -1.24 2.45
CA GLU A 48 9.09 0.15 1.98
C GLU A 48 10.46 0.42 1.37
N GLU A 49 11.53 0.02 2.05
CA GLU A 49 12.89 0.15 1.53
C GLU A 49 13.10 -0.66 0.24
N LEU A 50 12.60 -1.90 0.20
CA LEU A 50 12.69 -2.76 -0.99
C LEU A 50 11.91 -2.17 -2.16
N PHE A 51 10.73 -1.61 -1.91
CA PHE A 51 9.94 -0.93 -2.91
C PHE A 51 10.67 0.30 -3.46
N ASN A 52 11.28 1.10 -2.59
CA ASN A 52 12.11 2.24 -3.00
C ASN A 52 13.29 1.80 -3.88
N GLN A 53 13.99 0.72 -3.51
CA GLN A 53 15.07 0.16 -4.33
C GLN A 53 14.59 -0.29 -5.71
N LEU A 54 13.39 -0.91 -5.78
CA LEU A 54 12.77 -1.30 -7.04
C LEU A 54 12.48 -0.09 -7.92
N VAL A 55 11.87 0.97 -7.36
CA VAL A 55 11.57 2.21 -8.08
C VAL A 55 12.84 2.87 -8.60
N VAL A 56 13.88 2.99 -7.77
CA VAL A 56 15.19 3.53 -8.20
C VAL A 56 15.80 2.70 -9.32
N LYS A 57 15.69 1.37 -9.26
CA LYS A 57 16.20 0.50 -10.32
C LYS A 57 15.45 0.68 -11.64
N LEU A 58 14.13 0.76 -11.60
CA LEU A 58 13.30 1.01 -12.78
C LEU A 58 13.54 2.41 -13.36
N SER A 59 13.76 3.41 -12.50
CA SER A 59 14.21 4.75 -12.90
C SER A 59 15.50 4.70 -13.71
N ASN A 60 16.51 3.99 -13.20
CA ASN A 60 17.83 3.91 -13.84
C ASN A 60 17.77 3.18 -15.19
N LEU A 61 16.80 2.26 -15.36
CA LEU A 61 16.55 1.58 -16.62
C LEU A 61 15.74 2.42 -17.62
N GLY A 62 15.24 3.59 -17.22
CA GLY A 62 14.39 4.44 -18.07
C GLY A 62 12.97 3.91 -18.27
N GLU A 63 12.55 2.92 -17.49
CA GLU A 63 11.24 2.26 -17.61
C GLU A 63 10.11 3.05 -16.92
N ILE A 64 10.46 4.12 -16.17
CA ILE A 64 9.50 5.00 -15.51
C ILE A 64 9.42 6.33 -16.27
N GLN A 65 8.25 6.63 -16.81
CA GLN A 65 7.94 7.96 -17.34
C GLN A 65 7.40 8.85 -16.21
N TYR A 66 8.18 9.84 -15.77
CA TYR A 66 7.80 10.81 -14.73
C TYR A 66 6.73 11.83 -15.13
N LYS A 67 6.01 11.59 -16.24
CA LYS A 67 5.04 12.53 -16.80
C LYS A 67 3.79 12.68 -15.93
N THR A 68 3.46 11.67 -15.13
CA THR A 68 2.24 11.65 -14.34
C THR A 68 2.51 11.01 -12.99
N VAL A 69 2.43 11.81 -11.93
CA VAL A 69 2.54 11.35 -10.55
C VAL A 69 1.12 11.14 -10.02
N PHE A 70 0.77 9.90 -9.73
CA PHE A 70 -0.49 9.56 -9.07
C PHE A 70 -0.26 9.60 -7.56
N ILE A 71 -0.71 10.69 -6.92
CA ILE A 71 -0.65 10.83 -5.47
C ILE A 71 -1.99 10.33 -4.91
N ASP A 72 -2.04 9.06 -4.51
CA ASP A 72 -3.22 8.51 -3.86
C ASP A 72 -3.41 9.17 -2.48
N GLY A 73 -4.64 9.52 -2.15
CA GLY A 73 -5.00 10.19 -0.89
C GLY A 73 -4.99 11.73 -0.89
N THR A 74 -4.55 12.42 -1.96
CA THR A 74 -4.63 13.89 -1.98
C THR A 74 -6.02 14.34 -2.41
N LYS A 75 -6.86 14.68 -1.43
CA LYS A 75 -8.10 15.44 -1.69
C LYS A 75 -7.72 16.88 -2.00
N ILE A 76 -7.46 17.19 -3.27
CA ILE A 76 -7.35 18.57 -3.75
C ILE A 76 -8.76 19.15 -3.71
N GLU A 77 -9.12 19.84 -2.62
CA GLU A 77 -10.37 20.57 -2.57
C GLU A 77 -10.30 21.70 -3.59
N ALA A 78 -11.10 21.58 -4.66
CA ALA A 78 -11.23 22.63 -5.64
C ALA A 78 -11.73 23.90 -4.93
N TYR A 79 -11.06 25.04 -5.17
CA TYR A 79 -11.57 26.37 -4.83
C TYR A 79 -12.70 26.73 -5.81
N ALA A 80 -13.77 25.93 -5.80
CA ALA A 80 -14.97 26.11 -6.61
C ALA A 80 -16.11 26.51 -5.69
N ASN A 81 -16.03 27.72 -5.14
CA ASN A 81 -17.15 28.25 -4.40
C ASN A 81 -18.21 28.73 -5.41
N ASN A 82 -19.22 27.90 -5.64
CA ASN A 82 -20.36 28.21 -6.52
C ASN A 82 -21.32 29.27 -5.94
N TYR A 83 -21.02 29.83 -4.77
CA TYR A 83 -21.84 30.81 -4.08
C TYR A 83 -21.15 32.18 -4.07
N THR A 84 -21.85 33.19 -4.58
CA THR A 84 -21.43 34.61 -4.52
C THR A 84 -21.43 35.18 -3.10
N PHE A 85 -22.08 34.50 -2.14
CA PHE A 85 -22.12 34.90 -0.74
C PHE A 85 -21.84 33.70 0.17
N VAL A 86 -20.93 33.89 1.12
CA VAL A 86 -20.55 32.89 2.12
C VAL A 86 -20.56 33.48 3.52
N TRP A 87 -21.02 32.68 4.47
CA TRP A 87 -21.06 33.06 5.88
C TRP A 87 -19.64 33.02 6.47
N LYS A 88 -19.13 34.19 6.85
CA LYS A 88 -17.77 34.39 7.37
C LYS A 88 -17.41 33.41 8.51
N LYS A 89 -18.33 33.19 9.44
CA LYS A 89 -18.12 32.30 10.61
C LYS A 89 -17.81 30.86 10.19
N THR A 90 -18.52 30.33 9.20
CA THR A 90 -18.36 28.95 8.72
C THR A 90 -17.06 28.78 7.93
N THR A 91 -16.70 29.80 7.14
CA THR A 91 -15.48 29.81 6.33
C THR A 91 -14.22 29.77 7.21
N VAL A 92 -14.17 30.62 8.24
CA VAL A 92 -13.06 30.66 9.20
C VAL A 92 -12.91 29.32 9.95
N LYS A 93 -14.02 28.68 10.32
CA LYS A 93 -13.99 27.36 10.96
C LYS A 93 -13.39 26.29 10.05
N ASN A 94 -13.75 26.28 8.77
CA ASN A 94 -13.26 25.29 7.81
C ASN A 94 -11.79 25.51 7.46
N GLU A 95 -11.34 26.75 7.28
CA GLU A 95 -9.91 27.08 7.10
C GLU A 95 -9.06 26.62 8.28
N LEU A 96 -9.51 26.88 9.51
CA LEU A 96 -8.82 26.44 10.73
C LEU A 96 -8.71 24.92 10.82
N ASN A 97 -9.71 24.19 10.34
CA ASN A 97 -9.67 22.72 10.31
C ASN A 97 -8.74 22.19 9.22
N CYS A 98 -8.67 22.86 8.06
CA CYS A 98 -7.75 22.48 6.99
C CYS A 98 -6.28 22.71 7.39
N ARG A 99 -5.97 23.77 8.13
CA ARG A 99 -4.60 24.05 8.64
C ARG A 99 -4.13 23.11 9.74
N LYS A 100 -5.04 22.35 10.35
CA LYS A 100 -4.73 21.40 11.44
C LYS A 100 -4.50 19.97 10.95
N ARG A 101 -4.79 19.70 9.68
CA ARG A 101 -4.49 18.43 9.00
C ARG A 101 -3.14 18.54 8.31
#